data_AF-A0A2W5F8V9-F1
#
_entry.id   AF-A0A2W5F8V9-F1
#
_cell.length_a   1.000
_cell.length_b   1.000
_cell.length_c   1.000
_cell.angle_alpha   90.00
_cell.angle_beta   90.00
_cell.angle_gamma   90.00
#
_symmetry.space_group_name_H-M   'P 1'
#
loop_
_entity.id
_entity.type
_entity.pdbx_description
1 polymer ?
#
loop_
_entity_poly.entity_id
_entity_poly.type
_entity_poly.pdbx_seq_one_letter_code
_entity_poly.pdbx_strand_id
1 'polypeptide(L)'
;FQPTDSAHAIFRTEEKIVDDSTAEMKIFLINGSIKVQEAKGIKSSDGKQHNYYKQYDLKGILVSEAETVNAKTKRAVKYHPNGVKAEELIYGDIDLPIKSTRWDENGTIIP
;
A
#
# COMPACT_ATOMS: atom_id res chain seq x y z
N PHE A 1 -2.57 6.92 17.92
CA PHE A 1 -3.67 7.34 17.04
C PHE A 1 -3.82 8.84 17.21
N GLN A 2 -3.31 9.64 16.28
CA GLN A 2 -3.71 11.05 16.22
C GLN A 2 -4.93 11.15 15.30
N PRO A 3 -5.98 11.86 15.71
CA PRO A 3 -7.14 12.08 14.85
C PRO A 3 -6.69 12.98 13.70
N THR A 4 -6.83 12.51 12.46
CA THR A 4 -6.76 13.40 11.31
C THR A 4 -7.98 14.31 11.40
N ASP A 5 -7.78 15.63 11.51
CA ASP A 5 -8.84 16.60 11.27
C ASP A 5 -9.36 16.39 9.84
N SER A 6 -10.42 15.60 9.72
CA SER A 6 -10.96 15.05 8.48
C SER A 6 -11.76 16.07 7.66
N ALA A 7 -11.68 17.36 7.99
CA ALA A 7 -12.46 18.43 7.37
C ALA A 7 -12.02 18.77 5.93
N HIS A 8 -10.85 18.31 5.46
CA HIS A 8 -10.28 18.65 4.14
C HIS A 8 -9.81 17.43 3.33
N ALA A 9 -10.29 16.24 3.69
CA ALA A 9 -9.92 15.01 2.98
C ALA A 9 -10.75 14.87 1.69
N ILE A 10 -10.09 14.81 0.54
CA ILE A 10 -10.71 14.55 -0.76
C ILE A 10 -10.41 13.10 -1.15
N PHE A 11 -11.47 12.36 -1.47
CA PHE A 11 -11.37 11.05 -2.12
C PHE A 11 -11.44 11.25 -3.64
N ARG A 12 -10.45 10.76 -4.37
CA ARG A 12 -10.47 10.72 -5.83
C ARG A 12 -10.42 9.27 -6.29
N THR A 13 -11.31 8.92 -7.22
CA THR A 13 -11.35 7.59 -7.82
C THR A 13 -11.06 7.71 -9.31
N GLU A 14 -10.26 6.79 -9.82
CA GLU A 14 -10.01 6.61 -11.25
C GLU A 14 -10.28 5.16 -11.61
N GLU A 15 -11.19 4.93 -12.55
CA GLU A 15 -11.51 3.60 -13.06
C GLU A 15 -11.05 3.46 -14.50
N LYS A 16 -10.48 2.31 -14.81
CA LYS A 16 -10.07 1.92 -16.16
C LYS A 16 -10.48 0.49 -16.43
N ILE A 17 -11.35 0.30 -17.41
CA ILE A 17 -11.61 -1.02 -18.00
C ILE A 17 -10.40 -1.37 -18.87
N VAL A 18 -9.75 -2.49 -18.55
CA VAL A 18 -8.55 -2.96 -19.26
C VAL A 18 -8.96 -3.90 -20.39
N ASP A 19 -9.89 -4.81 -20.11
CA ASP A 19 -10.56 -5.70 -21.06
C ASP A 19 -11.93 -6.15 -20.50
N ASP A 20 -12.66 -6.99 -21.24
CA ASP A 20 -14.01 -7.49 -20.89
C ASP A 20 -14.11 -8.16 -19.51
N SER A 21 -12.98 -8.55 -18.93
CA SER A 21 -12.87 -9.31 -17.69
C SER A 21 -11.95 -8.68 -16.64
N THR A 22 -11.29 -7.57 -17.00
CA THR A 22 -10.30 -6.90 -16.15
C THR A 22 -10.64 -5.43 -15.95
N ALA A 23 -10.87 -5.05 -14.70
CA ALA A 23 -11.07 -3.67 -14.28
C ALA A 23 -9.98 -3.24 -13.29
N GLU A 24 -9.43 -2.05 -13.51
CA GLU A 24 -8.48 -1.39 -12.62
C GLU A 24 -9.17 -0.19 -11.96
N MET A 25 -9.12 -0.12 -10.63
CA MET A 25 -9.62 1.01 -9.86
C MET A 25 -8.48 1.58 -9.02
N LYS A 26 -8.29 2.89 -9.06
CA LYS A 26 -7.42 3.62 -8.15
C LYS A 26 -8.23 4.54 -7.26
N ILE A 27 -7.90 4.56 -5.98
CA ILE A 27 -8.48 5.46 -4.99
C ILE A 27 -7.33 6.23 -4.34
N PHE A 28 -7.47 7.53 -4.27
CA PHE A 28 -6.52 8.42 -3.62
C PHE A 28 -7.21 9.12 -2.46
N LEU A 29 -6.54 9.15 -1.31
CA LEU A 29 -6.89 10.03 -0.21
C LEU A 29 -5.93 11.22 -0.22
N ILE A 30 -6.48 12.42 -0.34
CA ILE A 30 -5.74 13.66 -0.41
C ILE A 30 -6.12 14.52 0.80
N ASN A 31 -5.15 14.95 1.59
CA ASN A 31 -5.32 15.91 2.67
C ASN A 31 -4.74 17.26 2.22
N GLY A 32 -5.61 18.22 1.89
CA GLY A 32 -5.19 19.48 1.27
C GLY A 32 -4.59 19.24 -0.12
N SER A 33 -3.30 19.51 -0.30
CA SER A 33 -2.55 19.23 -1.54
C SER A 33 -1.71 17.94 -1.48
N ILE A 34 -1.77 17.21 -0.37
CA ILE A 34 -0.86 16.09 -0.09
C ILE A 34 -1.62 14.78 -0.24
N LYS A 35 -1.13 13.89 -1.11
CA LYS A 35 -1.61 12.51 -1.20
C LYS A 35 -1.13 11.73 0.02
N VAL A 36 -2.06 11.25 0.85
CA VAL A 36 -1.75 10.48 2.08
C VAL A 36 -2.04 8.99 1.93
N GLN A 37 -2.85 8.61 0.93
CA GLN A 37 -3.08 7.20 0.59
C GLN A 37 -3.30 7.02 -0.91
N GLU A 38 -2.86 5.88 -1.42
CA GLU A 38 -3.18 5.37 -2.75
C GLU A 38 -3.56 3.89 -2.61
N ALA A 39 -4.67 3.50 -3.19
CA ALA A 39 -5.07 2.10 -3.34
C ALA A 39 -5.29 1.82 -4.82
N LYS A 40 -4.82 0.68 -5.29
CA LYS A 40 -5.04 0.18 -6.66
C LYS A 40 -5.59 -1.23 -6.57
N GLY A 41 -6.83 -1.43 -7.01
CA GLY A 41 -7.46 -2.74 -7.18
C GLY A 41 -7.42 -3.18 -8.64
N ILE A 42 -7.12 -4.45 -8.87
CA ILE A 42 -7.21 -5.11 -10.18
C ILE A 42 -8.03 -6.38 -9.96
N LYS A 43 -9.17 -6.47 -10.63
CA LYS A 43 -9.93 -7.72 -10.71
C LYS A 43 -9.54 -8.40 -12.01
N SER A 44 -8.89 -9.56 -11.94
CA SER A 44 -8.47 -10.33 -13.10
C SER A 44 -9.54 -11.32 -13.56
N SER A 45 -9.42 -11.76 -14.81
CA SER A 45 -10.31 -12.73 -15.45
C SER A 45 -10.37 -14.10 -14.77
N ASP A 46 -9.31 -14.46 -14.03
CA ASP A 46 -9.24 -15.69 -13.22
C ASP A 46 -9.99 -15.58 -11.88
N GLY A 47 -10.71 -14.47 -11.66
CA GLY A 47 -11.48 -14.20 -10.45
C GLY A 47 -10.65 -13.76 -9.25
N LYS A 48 -9.33 -13.60 -9.40
CA LYS A 48 -8.50 -13.03 -8.35
C LYS A 48 -8.66 -11.52 -8.29
N GLN A 49 -8.59 -10.99 -7.08
CA GLN A 49 -8.53 -9.56 -6.82
C GLN A 49 -7.18 -9.23 -6.21
N HIS A 50 -6.36 -8.52 -6.96
CA HIS A 50 -5.09 -7.96 -6.49
C HIS A 50 -5.33 -6.54 -5.99
N ASN A 51 -4.85 -6.21 -4.80
CA ASN A 51 -4.88 -4.84 -4.31
C ASN A 51 -3.50 -4.40 -3.85
N TYR A 52 -3.12 -3.20 -4.24
CA TYR A 52 -1.87 -2.55 -3.85
C TYR A 52 -2.21 -1.29 -3.07
N TYR A 53 -1.60 -1.12 -1.91
CA TYR A 53 -1.82 0.04 -1.05
C TYR A 53 -0.49 0.75 -0.82
N LYS A 54 -0.52 2.07 -0.86
CA LYS A 54 0.57 2.95 -0.44
C LYS A 54 0.03 3.96 0.55
N GLN A 55 0.80 4.21 1.60
CA GLN A 55 0.50 5.24 2.59
C GLN A 55 1.66 6.21 2.65
N TYR A 56 1.33 7.49 2.74
CA TYR A 56 2.28 8.58 2.83
C TYR A 56 2.03 9.37 4.12
N ASP A 57 3.08 9.95 4.68
CA ASP A 57 2.94 10.89 5.79
C ASP A 57 2.39 12.25 5.33
N LEU A 58 2.22 13.18 6.28
CA LEU A 58 1.75 14.54 6.00
C LEU A 58 2.79 15.42 5.26
N LYS A 59 3.96 14.89 4.93
CA LYS A 59 4.96 15.53 4.06
C LYS A 59 4.98 14.89 2.66
N GLY A 60 4.13 13.89 2.41
CA GLY A 60 4.09 13.14 1.16
C GLY A 60 5.18 12.08 1.02
N ILE A 61 5.88 11.73 2.12
CA ILE A 61 6.91 10.69 2.14
C ILE A 61 6.23 9.34 2.27
N LEU A 62 6.60 8.37 1.44
CA LEU A 62 6.08 7.00 1.51
C LEU A 62 6.50 6.35 2.84
N VAL A 63 5.52 5.92 3.64
CA VAL A 63 5.77 5.26 4.94
C VAL A 63 5.51 3.77 4.91
N SER A 64 4.61 3.31 4.04
CA SER A 64 4.33 1.88 3.89
C SER A 64 3.68 1.52 2.57
N GLU A 65 3.87 0.26 2.17
CA GLU A 65 3.17 -0.38 1.06
C GLU A 65 2.64 -1.76 1.47
N ALA A 66 1.53 -2.19 0.88
CA ALA A 66 1.01 -3.54 1.07
C ALA A 66 0.41 -4.10 -0.23
N GLU A 67 0.51 -5.41 -0.41
CA GLU A 67 -0.14 -6.17 -1.47
C GLU A 67 -1.04 -7.24 -0.87
N THR A 68 -2.28 -7.30 -1.36
CA THR A 68 -3.24 -8.35 -1.02
C THR A 68 -3.73 -9.06 -2.27
N VAL A 69 -4.02 -10.36 -2.13
CA VAL A 69 -4.69 -11.17 -3.14
C VAL A 69 -5.90 -11.81 -2.47
N ASN A 70 -7.10 -11.56 -2.99
CA ASN A 70 -8.37 -12.02 -2.41
C ASN A 70 -8.49 -11.68 -0.92
N ALA A 71 -8.18 -10.42 -0.57
CA ALA A 71 -8.15 -9.89 0.78
C ALA A 71 -7.11 -10.52 1.75
N LYS A 72 -6.27 -11.45 1.27
CA LYS A 72 -5.15 -12.01 2.05
C LYS A 72 -3.88 -11.21 1.79
N THR A 73 -3.21 -10.78 2.85
CA THR A 73 -1.94 -10.05 2.71
C THR A 73 -0.88 -10.99 2.16
N LYS A 74 -0.13 -10.54 1.16
CA LYS A 74 1.01 -11.31 0.60
C LYS A 74 2.34 -10.64 0.91
N ARG A 75 2.35 -9.31 0.94
CA ARG A 75 3.53 -8.51 1.23
C ARG A 75 3.16 -7.23 1.96
N ALA A 76 3.96 -6.84 2.94
CA ALA A 76 3.88 -5.52 3.58
C ALA A 76 5.29 -4.95 3.71
N VAL A 77 5.44 -3.65 3.50
CA VAL A 77 6.72 -2.93 3.58
C VAL A 77 6.53 -1.67 4.40
N LYS A 78 7.49 -1.36 5.26
CA LYS A 78 7.64 -0.06 5.91
C LYS A 78 8.91 0.61 5.46
N TYR A 79 8.93 1.92 5.47
CA TYR A 79 10.06 2.73 5.04
C TYR A 79 10.55 3.64 6.17
N HIS A 80 11.85 3.88 6.19
CA HIS A 80 12.47 4.96 6.95
C HIS A 80 12.09 6.31 6.35
N PRO A 81 12.20 7.42 7.11
CA PRO A 81 11.89 8.76 6.60
C PRO A 81 12.71 9.20 5.39
N ASN A 82 13.87 8.57 5.16
CA ASN A 82 14.73 8.83 4.00
C ASN A 82 14.33 8.01 2.74
N GLY A 83 13.25 7.22 2.81
CA GLY A 83 12.75 6.40 1.71
C GLY A 83 13.42 5.03 1.56
N VAL A 84 14.39 4.69 2.40
CA VAL A 84 14.97 3.34 2.46
C VAL A 84 13.97 2.39 3.13
N LYS A 85 13.89 1.13 2.66
CA LYS A 85 13.05 0.13 3.34
C LYS A 85 13.51 -0.03 4.78
N ALA A 86 12.58 -0.11 5.73
CA ALA A 86 12.86 -0.41 7.12
C ALA A 86 12.55 -1.89 7.44
N GLU A 87 11.45 -2.39 6.90
CA GLU A 87 10.95 -3.74 7.16
C GLU A 87 10.16 -4.24 5.95
N GLU A 88 10.29 -5.53 5.63
CA GLU A 88 9.49 -6.23 4.63
C GLU A 88 9.04 -7.55 5.23
N LEU A 89 7.73 -7.78 5.18
CA LEU A 89 7.09 -9.01 5.63
C LEU A 89 6.46 -9.69 4.42
N ILE A 90 6.74 -10.99 4.26
CA ILE A 90 6.07 -11.87 3.30
C ILE A 90 5.18 -12.81 4.09
N TYR A 91 3.94 -12.97 3.63
CA TYR A 91 2.91 -13.72 4.33
C TYR A 91 2.59 -15.02 3.59
N GLY A 92 2.37 -16.08 4.36
CA GLY A 92 1.89 -17.36 3.87
C GLY A 92 0.38 -17.38 3.66
N ASP A 93 -0.21 -18.57 3.51
CA ASP A 93 -1.63 -18.71 3.19
C ASP A 93 -2.58 -18.56 4.37
N ILE A 94 -2.04 -18.61 5.60
CA ILE A 94 -2.75 -18.43 6.87
C ILE A 94 -2.58 -17.02 7.44
N ASP A 95 -2.19 -16.05 6.59
CA ASP A 95 -1.98 -14.63 6.96
C ASP A 95 -0.94 -14.40 8.08
N LEU A 96 -0.05 -15.38 8.31
CA LEU A 96 1.13 -15.24 9.17
C LEU A 96 2.39 -14.90 8.34
N PRO A 97 3.27 -14.02 8.84
CA PRO A 97 4.56 -13.78 8.21
C PRO A 97 5.39 -15.07 8.15
N ILE A 98 5.84 -15.43 6.95
CA ILE A 98 6.77 -16.55 6.70
C ILE A 98 8.20 -16.08 6.46
N LYS A 99 8.38 -14.78 6.17
CA LYS A 99 9.69 -14.13 6.05
C LYS A 99 9.59 -12.70 6.56
N SER A 100 10.62 -12.29 7.28
CA SER A 100 10.86 -10.90 7.65
C SER A 100 12.26 -10.51 7.22
N THR A 101 12.41 -9.29 6.73
CA THR A 101 13.71 -8.68 6.48
C THR A 101 13.66 -7.25 6.98
N ARG A 102 14.70 -6.83 7.69
CA ARG A 102 14.83 -5.49 8.25
C ARG A 102 16.10 -4.85 7.72
N TRP A 103 16.05 -3.54 7.56
CA TRP A 103 17.21 -2.76 7.16
C TRP A 103 17.39 -1.56 8.07
N ASP A 104 18.63 -1.14 8.26
CA ASP A 104 18.96 0.17 8.84
C ASP A 104 18.65 1.31 7.85
N GLU A 105 18.84 2.56 8.30
CA GLU A 105 18.59 3.74 7.46
C GLU A 105 19.51 3.83 6.23
N ASN A 106 20.62 3.09 6.19
CA ASN A 106 21.55 3.06 5.06
C ASN A 106 21.22 1.93 4.06
N GLY A 107 20.22 1.10 4.35
CA GLY A 107 19.82 -0.03 3.52
C GLY A 107 20.64 -1.29 3.78
N THR A 108 21.34 -1.36 4.91
CA THR A 108 22.04 -2.57 5.36
C THR A 108 21.06 -3.48 6.07
N ILE A 109 21.03 -4.76 5.71
CA ILE A 109 20.18 -5.75 6.40
C ILE A 109 20.65 -5.90 7.84
N ILE A 110 19.71 -5.80 8.78
CA ILE A 110 19.96 -6.05 10.21
C ILE A 110 19.40 -7.41 10.63
N PRO A 111 20.11 -8.17 11.48
CA PRO A 111 19.65 -9.46 12.01
C PRO A 111 18.36 -9.37 12.84
#